data_AF-A0A1D6L8D2-F1
#
_entry.id   AF-A0A1D6L8D2-F1
#
_cell.length_a   1.000
_cell.length_b   1.000
_cell.length_c   1.000
_cell.angle_alpha   90.00
_cell.angle_beta   90.00
_cell.angle_gamma   90.00
#
_symmetry.space_group_name_H-M   'P 1'
#
loop_
_entity.id
_entity.type
_entity.pdbx_description
1 polymer ?
#
loop_
_entity_poly.entity_id
_entity_poly.type
_entity_poly.pdbx_seq_one_letter_code
_entity_poly.pdbx_strand_id
1 'polypeptide(L)'
;MDPLSLLQLPRASRPPMPLAAAAAPLVSARLSVSGGARSVRRRRRRRAAGLSVFAVATETPRTEEQQPSPSGEERFDWLDQWYPLAPVCDLDPRAPHGKTVLGLSVVAWYDRGAGEWRVFDDACPHRLAPLSEGRIDDRGRLQCVYHGWCFDGAGACKFIPQAPALGPPVHTSSRACVASYPCVVQNNILWFYPRADPEHSDVLQRKRPPLIPEIDDPDFVTVYGIRDLPYGYDILVENLMDPAHVPYAHKGIMRGIRKKEDPGRVDYDKEGGGPVKMKIEQANIEGFVSPQERGYFQFVAP
;
A
#
# COMPACT_ATOMS: atom_id res chain seq x y z
N MET A 1 -15.07 26.11 -41.51
CA MET A 1 -16.23 25.48 -40.86
C MET A 1 -15.67 24.44 -39.92
N ASP A 2 -15.39 24.86 -38.68
CA ASP A 2 -14.81 24.03 -37.62
C ASP A 2 -15.87 23.12 -36.99
N PRO A 3 -15.55 21.84 -36.72
CA PRO A 3 -16.32 20.99 -35.83
C PRO A 3 -15.65 20.96 -34.44
N LEU A 4 -15.98 21.92 -33.59
CA LEU A 4 -15.70 21.87 -32.14
C LEU A 4 -16.98 22.17 -31.37
N SER A 5 -17.71 21.12 -31.02
CA SER A 5 -18.62 21.09 -29.87
C SER A 5 -19.27 19.71 -29.78
N LEU A 6 -18.96 18.99 -28.70
CA LEU A 6 -19.90 18.20 -27.88
C LEU A 6 -19.11 17.28 -26.93
N LEU A 7 -18.45 17.89 -25.96
CA LEU A 7 -18.04 17.25 -24.70
C LEU A 7 -18.59 18.11 -23.58
N GLN A 8 -19.79 17.77 -23.07
CA GLN A 8 -20.27 18.12 -21.73
C GLN A 8 -21.65 17.48 -21.53
N LEU A 9 -21.68 16.33 -20.84
CA LEU A 9 -22.86 15.90 -20.11
C LEU A 9 -22.46 15.63 -18.64
N PRO A 10 -23.22 16.12 -17.66
CA PRO A 10 -22.85 16.07 -16.25
C PRO A 10 -23.02 14.66 -15.65
N ARG A 11 -22.06 14.24 -14.82
CA ARG A 11 -22.16 13.05 -13.97
C ARG A 11 -23.36 13.22 -13.02
N ALA A 12 -24.33 12.32 -13.10
CA ALA A 12 -25.38 12.21 -12.11
C ALA A 12 -24.79 11.88 -10.73
N SER A 13 -25.07 12.74 -9.76
CA SER A 13 -24.75 12.52 -8.34
C SER A 13 -25.58 11.34 -7.81
N ARG A 14 -24.91 10.31 -7.31
CA ARG A 14 -25.55 9.21 -6.57
C ARG A 14 -25.96 9.70 -5.17
N PRO A 15 -27.15 9.36 -4.66
CA PRO A 15 -27.49 9.63 -3.27
C PRO A 15 -26.75 8.67 -2.33
N PRO A 16 -26.40 9.09 -1.10
CA PRO A 16 -25.82 8.21 -0.10
C PRO A 16 -26.89 7.24 0.45
N MET A 17 -26.54 5.96 0.53
CA MET A 17 -27.31 4.95 1.26
C MET A 17 -27.14 5.15 2.78
N PRO A 18 -28.17 4.89 3.61
CA PRO A 18 -28.12 5.14 5.04
C PRO A 18 -27.26 4.08 5.76
N LEU A 19 -26.38 4.55 6.65
CA LEU A 19 -25.71 3.70 7.64
C LEU A 19 -26.76 3.12 8.60
N ALA A 20 -26.93 1.80 8.57
CA ALA A 20 -27.67 1.09 9.62
C ALA A 20 -26.82 1.07 10.90
N ALA A 21 -27.30 1.75 11.93
CA ALA A 21 -26.77 1.68 13.29
C ALA A 21 -27.21 0.36 13.94
N ALA A 22 -26.26 -0.52 14.24
CA ALA A 22 -26.47 -1.64 15.14
C ALA A 22 -25.48 -1.52 16.31
N ALA A 23 -25.89 -0.80 17.35
CA ALA A 23 -25.23 -0.80 18.64
C ALA A 23 -25.81 -1.93 19.50
N ALA A 24 -25.00 -2.96 19.79
CA ALA A 24 -25.30 -3.93 20.84
C ALA A 24 -24.58 -3.51 22.13
N PRO A 25 -25.23 -3.54 23.31
CA PRO A 25 -24.61 -3.12 24.55
C PRO A 25 -23.70 -4.23 25.11
N LEU A 26 -22.45 -3.88 25.40
CA LEU A 26 -21.53 -4.69 26.20
C LEU A 26 -21.94 -4.63 27.68
N VAL A 27 -22.43 -5.74 28.21
CA VAL A 27 -22.70 -5.95 29.63
C VAL A 27 -21.37 -6.21 30.35
N SER A 28 -20.88 -5.22 31.11
CA SER A 28 -19.73 -5.40 32.00
C SER A 28 -20.21 -5.83 33.39
N ALA A 29 -20.07 -7.12 33.69
CA ALA A 29 -20.24 -7.64 35.04
C ALA A 29 -19.05 -7.21 35.91
N ARG A 30 -19.32 -6.33 36.89
CA ARG A 30 -18.36 -5.98 37.95
C ARG A 30 -18.53 -6.93 39.13
N LEU A 31 -17.48 -7.68 39.43
CA LEU A 31 -17.33 -8.44 40.68
C LEU A 31 -17.14 -7.47 41.85
N SER A 32 -17.98 -7.61 42.87
CA SER A 32 -17.90 -6.87 44.13
C SER A 32 -16.88 -7.52 45.07
N VAL A 33 -15.94 -6.72 45.59
CA VAL A 33 -15.15 -7.07 46.78
C VAL A 33 -15.44 -6.02 47.84
N SER A 34 -16.01 -6.49 48.96
CA SER A 34 -16.33 -5.74 50.17
C SER A 34 -15.09 -5.51 51.03
N GLY A 35 -14.87 -4.28 51.50
CA GLY A 35 -13.82 -4.00 52.49
C GLY A 35 -13.85 -2.58 53.05
N GLY A 36 -14.46 -2.44 54.24
CA GLY A 36 -14.00 -1.58 55.34
C GLY A 36 -13.81 -0.07 55.12
N ALA A 37 -14.78 0.72 55.59
CA ALA A 37 -14.67 2.16 55.75
C ALA A 37 -13.70 2.57 56.88
N ARG A 38 -12.90 3.63 56.65
CA ARG A 38 -12.52 4.61 57.68
C ARG A 38 -12.38 6.00 57.04
N SER A 39 -13.29 6.90 57.41
CA SER A 39 -13.32 8.28 56.94
C SER A 39 -12.36 9.12 57.79
N VAL A 40 -11.45 9.86 57.14
CA VAL A 40 -10.72 10.96 57.75
C VAL A 40 -10.95 12.21 56.89
N ARG A 41 -11.83 13.09 57.39
CA ARG A 41 -12.07 14.43 56.82
C ARG A 41 -10.83 15.29 57.00
N ARG A 42 -10.15 15.64 55.91
CA ARG A 42 -9.22 16.79 55.87
C ARG A 42 -9.70 17.82 54.84
N ARG A 43 -10.22 18.94 55.35
CA ARG A 43 -10.44 20.18 54.59
C ARG A 43 -9.10 20.63 54.01
N ARG A 44 -8.99 20.79 52.69
CA ARG A 44 -7.98 21.65 52.06
C ARG A 44 -8.61 22.54 51.00
N ARG A 45 -8.30 23.82 51.14
CA ARG A 45 -8.79 24.97 50.38
C ARG A 45 -8.43 24.82 48.91
N ARG A 46 -9.39 25.09 48.02
CA ARG A 46 -9.13 25.32 46.60
C ARG A 46 -8.34 26.63 46.47
N ARG A 47 -7.08 26.55 46.04
CA ARG A 47 -6.40 27.64 45.35
C ARG A 47 -6.37 27.27 43.88
N ALA A 48 -7.16 27.97 43.08
CA ALA A 48 -7.00 27.96 41.63
C ALA A 48 -5.71 28.75 41.33
N ALA A 49 -4.65 28.05 40.94
CA ALA A 49 -3.51 28.66 40.28
C ALA A 49 -3.75 28.45 38.78
N GLY A 50 -4.12 29.52 38.08
CA GLY A 50 -4.17 29.52 36.63
C GLY A 50 -2.74 29.37 36.11
N LEU A 51 -2.45 28.25 35.46
CA LEU A 51 -1.26 28.12 34.63
C LEU A 51 -1.57 28.83 33.30
N SER A 52 -0.94 29.98 33.11
CA SER A 52 -0.92 30.68 31.83
C SER A 52 -0.09 29.84 30.85
N VAL A 53 -0.76 29.22 29.90
CA VAL A 53 -0.11 28.62 28.73
C VAL A 53 0.18 29.76 27.78
N PHE A 54 1.43 30.21 27.72
CA PHE A 54 1.88 31.02 26.60
C PHE A 54 2.06 30.10 25.41
N ALA A 55 1.04 30.05 24.54
CA ALA A 55 1.24 29.61 23.17
C ALA A 55 2.08 30.69 22.49
N VAL A 56 3.33 30.37 22.16
CA VAL A 56 4.09 31.18 21.21
C VAL A 56 3.43 30.95 19.86
N ALA A 57 2.60 31.88 19.43
CA ALA A 57 2.08 31.92 18.08
C ALA A 57 3.29 32.14 17.15
N THR A 58 3.79 31.07 16.54
CA THR A 58 4.58 31.20 15.32
C THR A 58 3.65 31.76 14.26
N GLU A 59 3.91 32.99 13.82
CA GLU A 59 3.22 33.58 12.67
C GLU A 59 3.31 32.60 11.51
N THR A 60 2.17 32.16 11.02
CA THR A 60 2.07 31.43 9.76
C THR A 60 2.67 32.32 8.68
N PRO A 61 3.67 31.88 7.90
CA PRO A 61 4.14 32.68 6.78
C PRO A 61 2.94 32.95 5.89
N ARG A 62 2.73 34.22 5.54
CA ARG A 62 1.78 34.61 4.51
C ARG A 62 2.08 33.76 3.27
N THR A 63 1.04 33.21 2.66
CA THR A 63 1.11 32.58 1.34
C THR A 63 1.64 33.63 0.37
N GLU A 64 2.95 33.63 0.13
CA GLU A 64 3.50 34.26 -1.05
C GLU A 64 2.88 33.52 -2.24
N GLU A 65 2.23 34.28 -3.13
CA GLU A 65 1.78 33.76 -4.42
C GLU A 65 2.96 33.05 -5.07
N GLN A 66 2.84 31.72 -5.23
CA GLN A 66 3.83 30.90 -5.91
C GLN A 66 4.04 31.51 -7.30
N GLN A 67 5.20 32.12 -7.51
CA GLN A 67 5.68 32.44 -8.84
C GLN A 67 5.71 31.13 -9.65
N PRO A 68 5.29 31.14 -10.93
CA PRO A 68 5.32 29.95 -11.75
C PRO A 68 6.76 29.41 -11.79
N SER A 69 6.94 28.15 -11.37
CA SER A 69 8.23 27.47 -11.43
C SER A 69 8.72 27.45 -12.88
N PRO A 70 10.05 27.57 -13.12
CA PRO A 70 10.59 27.52 -14.47
C PRO A 70 10.18 26.19 -15.13
N SER A 71 9.71 26.28 -16.37
CA SER A 71 9.36 25.16 -17.23
C SER A 71 10.44 24.07 -17.21
N GLY A 72 10.13 22.92 -16.62
CA GLY A 72 11.02 21.75 -16.64
C GLY A 72 11.04 20.87 -15.38
N GLU A 73 10.14 21.05 -14.40
CA GLU A 73 10.05 20.09 -13.29
C GLU A 73 9.49 18.75 -13.81
N GLU A 74 10.36 17.75 -13.93
CA GLU A 74 9.97 16.36 -14.18
C GLU A 74 9.02 15.91 -13.08
N ARG A 75 7.72 15.85 -13.39
CA ARG A 75 6.72 15.35 -12.47
C ARG A 75 6.84 13.83 -12.42
N PHE A 76 7.00 13.29 -11.21
CA PHE A 76 7.07 11.84 -10.99
C PHE A 76 5.86 11.14 -11.62
N ASP A 77 6.11 10.20 -12.52
CA ASP A 77 5.08 9.38 -13.14
C ASP A 77 4.82 8.15 -12.29
N TRP A 78 3.75 8.21 -11.50
CA TRP A 78 3.29 7.13 -10.63
C TRP A 78 2.96 5.85 -11.36
N LEU A 79 2.58 5.92 -12.64
CA LEU A 79 2.23 4.73 -13.42
C LEU A 79 3.45 4.13 -14.13
N ASP A 80 4.59 4.84 -14.15
CA ASP A 80 5.81 4.38 -14.80
C ASP A 80 6.80 3.71 -13.81
N GLN A 81 6.26 2.98 -12.82
CA GLN A 81 7.03 2.36 -11.72
C GLN A 81 6.58 0.92 -11.45
N TRP A 82 7.48 0.12 -10.87
CA TRP A 82 7.15 -1.21 -10.38
C TRP A 82 6.58 -1.16 -8.96
N TYR A 83 5.46 -1.86 -8.73
CA TYR A 83 4.85 -1.95 -7.42
C TYR A 83 4.83 -3.39 -6.91
N PRO A 84 5.17 -3.63 -5.63
CA PRO A 84 5.05 -4.95 -5.03
C PRO A 84 3.57 -5.25 -4.83
N LEU A 85 3.09 -6.34 -5.43
CA LEU A 85 1.68 -6.74 -5.37
C LEU A 85 1.40 -7.70 -4.21
N ALA A 86 2.26 -8.71 -4.05
CA ALA A 86 2.20 -9.66 -2.94
C ALA A 86 3.49 -10.48 -2.81
N PRO A 87 3.91 -10.89 -1.60
CA PRO A 87 4.80 -12.03 -1.42
C PRO A 87 4.19 -13.27 -2.08
N VAL A 88 5.00 -14.04 -2.81
CA VAL A 88 4.53 -15.25 -3.51
C VAL A 88 4.02 -16.30 -2.52
N CYS A 89 4.59 -16.35 -1.31
CA CYS A 89 4.14 -17.27 -0.25
C CYS A 89 2.71 -17.01 0.23
N ASP A 90 2.17 -15.80 0.00
CA ASP A 90 0.81 -15.42 0.40
C ASP A 90 -0.21 -15.72 -0.71
N LEU A 91 0.23 -16.16 -1.89
CA LEU A 91 -0.61 -16.44 -3.03
C LEU A 91 -0.79 -17.96 -3.24
N ASP A 92 -2.03 -18.44 -3.15
CA ASP A 92 -2.39 -19.81 -3.55
C ASP A 92 -2.48 -19.92 -5.08
N PRO A 93 -1.62 -20.70 -5.77
CA PRO A 93 -1.63 -20.83 -7.23
C PRO A 93 -2.89 -21.54 -7.79
N ARG A 94 -3.80 -21.99 -6.93
CA ARG A 94 -5.07 -22.63 -7.33
C ARG A 94 -6.24 -21.64 -7.42
N ALA A 95 -6.07 -20.42 -6.91
CA ALA A 95 -7.11 -19.41 -6.87
C ALA A 95 -6.60 -18.06 -7.40
N PRO A 96 -7.47 -17.24 -8.02
CA PRO A 96 -7.16 -15.86 -8.29
C PRO A 96 -7.23 -15.00 -7.01
N HIS A 97 -6.44 -13.93 -6.94
CA HIS A 97 -6.30 -13.05 -5.78
C HIS A 97 -6.52 -11.60 -6.19
N GLY A 98 -7.63 -11.01 -5.75
CA GLY A 98 -7.93 -9.59 -5.98
C GLY A 98 -7.08 -8.68 -5.11
N LYS A 99 -6.59 -7.58 -5.70
CA LYS A 99 -5.77 -6.56 -5.05
C LYS A 99 -6.14 -5.17 -5.56
N THR A 100 -5.87 -4.16 -4.75
CA THR A 100 -6.01 -2.76 -5.16
C THR A 100 -4.71 -2.03 -4.92
N VAL A 101 -4.12 -1.46 -5.98
CA VAL A 101 -2.87 -0.71 -5.90
C VAL A 101 -3.01 0.56 -6.74
N LEU A 102 -2.67 1.72 -6.18
CA LEU A 102 -2.92 3.04 -6.79
C LEU A 102 -4.38 3.28 -7.24
N GLY A 103 -5.34 2.62 -6.59
CA GLY A 103 -6.75 2.65 -6.98
C GLY A 103 -7.12 1.76 -8.19
N LEU A 104 -6.15 1.08 -8.79
CA LEU A 104 -6.39 0.06 -9.81
C LEU A 104 -6.83 -1.24 -9.14
N SER A 105 -7.95 -1.80 -9.57
CA SER A 105 -8.41 -3.13 -9.14
C SER A 105 -7.84 -4.18 -10.06
N VAL A 106 -6.93 -5.01 -9.56
CA VAL A 106 -6.19 -6.01 -10.32
C VAL A 106 -6.34 -7.40 -9.70
N VAL A 107 -6.15 -8.44 -10.52
CA VAL A 107 -6.19 -9.84 -10.08
C VAL A 107 -4.85 -10.51 -10.38
N ALA A 108 -4.20 -11.02 -9.34
CA ALA A 108 -3.06 -11.92 -9.47
C ALA A 108 -3.57 -13.35 -9.60
N TRP A 109 -3.09 -14.09 -10.60
CA TRP A 109 -3.48 -15.49 -10.80
C TRP A 109 -2.34 -16.29 -11.42
N TYR A 110 -2.34 -17.61 -11.22
CA TYR A 110 -1.28 -18.46 -11.72
C TYR A 110 -1.69 -19.12 -13.03
N ASP A 111 -1.01 -18.75 -14.12
CA ASP A 111 -1.19 -19.37 -15.44
C ASP A 111 -0.48 -20.72 -15.43
N ARG A 112 -1.26 -21.80 -15.24
CA ARG A 112 -0.71 -23.16 -15.21
C ARG A 112 -0.15 -23.60 -16.56
N GLY A 113 -0.62 -23.02 -17.66
CA GLY A 113 -0.11 -23.34 -19.00
C GLY A 113 1.30 -22.81 -19.20
N ALA A 114 1.57 -21.61 -18.69
CA ALA A 114 2.89 -20.97 -18.76
C ALA A 114 3.80 -21.25 -17.55
N GLY A 115 3.23 -21.67 -16.41
CA GLY A 115 3.97 -21.91 -15.17
C GLY A 115 4.37 -20.64 -14.43
N GLU A 116 3.65 -19.53 -14.63
CA GLU A 116 4.01 -18.22 -14.09
C GLU A 116 2.80 -17.42 -13.58
N TRP A 117 3.06 -16.46 -12.70
CA TRP A 117 2.05 -15.52 -12.22
C TRP A 117 1.72 -14.48 -13.29
N ARG A 118 0.45 -14.09 -13.33
CA ARG A 118 -0.10 -13.06 -14.23
C ARG A 118 -0.92 -12.06 -13.42
N VAL A 119 -0.98 -10.82 -13.91
CA VAL A 119 -1.75 -9.75 -13.28
C VAL A 119 -2.65 -9.10 -14.32
N PHE A 120 -3.97 -9.19 -14.14
CA PHE A 120 -4.97 -8.60 -15.04
C PHE A 120 -5.77 -7.51 -14.35
N ASP A 121 -6.51 -6.73 -15.13
CA ASP A 121 -7.67 -6.01 -14.60
C ASP A 121 -8.60 -6.98 -13.86
N ASP A 122 -9.07 -6.60 -12.68
CA ASP A 122 -10.06 -7.37 -11.93
C ASP A 122 -11.50 -7.10 -12.42
N ALA A 123 -11.70 -7.12 -13.74
CA ALA A 123 -12.98 -6.85 -14.37
C ALA A 123 -13.13 -7.62 -15.67
N CYS A 124 -14.09 -8.55 -15.71
CA CYS A 124 -14.38 -9.29 -16.92
C CYS A 124 -14.92 -8.36 -18.01
N PRO A 125 -14.36 -8.33 -19.24
CA PRO A 125 -14.79 -7.42 -20.32
C PRO A 125 -16.23 -7.63 -20.78
N HIS A 126 -16.87 -8.74 -20.41
CA HIS A 126 -18.26 -9.01 -20.72
C HIS A 126 -19.23 -8.13 -19.91
N ARG A 127 -19.16 -8.18 -18.57
CA ARG A 127 -20.11 -7.53 -17.64
C ARG A 127 -19.46 -7.01 -16.36
N LEU A 128 -18.14 -6.82 -16.37
CA LEU A 128 -17.34 -6.26 -15.27
C LEU A 128 -17.41 -7.05 -13.96
N ALA A 129 -17.78 -8.34 -14.02
CA ALA A 129 -17.67 -9.20 -12.86
C ALA A 129 -16.20 -9.33 -12.44
N PRO A 130 -15.89 -9.27 -11.14
CA PRO A 130 -14.52 -9.43 -10.66
C PRO A 130 -14.00 -10.82 -11.07
N LEU A 131 -12.83 -10.83 -11.69
CA LEU A 131 -12.16 -12.06 -12.08
C LEU A 131 -11.49 -12.76 -10.88
N SER A 132 -11.21 -12.01 -9.82
CA SER A 132 -10.76 -12.49 -8.51
C SER A 132 -11.77 -13.37 -7.80
N GLU A 133 -13.06 -13.27 -8.12
CA GLU A 133 -14.09 -14.22 -7.66
C GLU A 133 -14.21 -15.45 -8.57
N GLY A 134 -13.39 -15.52 -9.61
CA GLY A 134 -13.31 -16.62 -10.57
C GLY A 134 -12.56 -17.84 -10.07
N ARG A 135 -12.01 -18.60 -11.01
CA ARG A 135 -11.24 -19.83 -10.73
C ARG A 135 -10.23 -20.11 -11.83
N ILE A 136 -9.25 -20.95 -11.53
CA ILE A 136 -8.39 -21.56 -12.55
C ILE A 136 -9.10 -22.79 -13.10
N ASP A 137 -9.40 -22.80 -14.40
CA ASP A 137 -10.08 -23.94 -15.03
C ASP A 137 -9.15 -25.16 -15.20
N ASP A 138 -9.72 -26.29 -15.62
CA ASP A 138 -8.97 -27.54 -15.82
C ASP A 138 -7.91 -27.44 -16.93
N ARG A 139 -8.00 -26.42 -17.78
CA ARG A 139 -7.01 -26.12 -18.83
C ARG A 139 -5.97 -25.09 -18.39
N GLY A 140 -6.02 -24.65 -17.13
CA GLY A 140 -5.06 -23.72 -16.56
C GLY A 140 -5.34 -22.25 -16.85
N ARG A 141 -6.54 -21.89 -17.32
CA ARG A 141 -6.93 -20.52 -17.68
C ARG A 141 -7.69 -19.84 -16.57
N LEU A 142 -7.65 -18.50 -16.54
CA LEU A 142 -8.52 -17.74 -15.66
C LEU A 142 -9.95 -17.75 -16.18
N GLN A 143 -10.87 -18.30 -15.38
CA GLN A 143 -12.28 -18.42 -15.72
C GLN A 143 -13.13 -17.49 -14.85
N CYS A 144 -13.87 -16.59 -15.51
CA CYS A 144 -14.80 -15.67 -14.87
C CYS A 144 -15.94 -16.42 -14.17
N VAL A 145 -16.26 -16.02 -12.93
CA VAL A 145 -17.33 -16.61 -12.12
C VAL A 145 -18.70 -16.47 -12.76
N TYR A 146 -18.94 -15.38 -13.49
CA TYR A 146 -20.29 -15.01 -13.90
C TYR A 146 -20.81 -15.88 -15.05
N HIS A 147 -20.11 -15.86 -16.19
CA HIS A 147 -20.54 -16.60 -17.38
C HIS A 147 -19.50 -17.61 -17.89
N GLY A 148 -18.40 -17.80 -17.14
CA GLY A 148 -17.39 -18.79 -17.48
C GLY A 148 -16.49 -18.44 -18.65
N TRP A 149 -16.40 -17.16 -19.05
CA TRP A 149 -15.42 -16.69 -20.04
C TRP A 149 -14.01 -17.00 -19.53
N CYS A 150 -13.18 -17.60 -20.39
CA CYS A 150 -11.84 -18.05 -20.03
C CYS A 150 -10.77 -17.27 -20.78
N PHE A 151 -9.73 -16.85 -20.08
CA PHE A 151 -8.64 -16.01 -20.58
C PHE A 151 -7.29 -16.74 -20.45
N ASP A 152 -6.43 -16.63 -21.46
CA ASP A 152 -5.03 -17.07 -21.34
C ASP A 152 -4.19 -16.03 -20.57
N GLY A 153 -2.91 -16.33 -20.34
CA GLY A 153 -1.96 -15.44 -19.67
C GLY A 153 -1.68 -14.11 -20.37
N ALA A 154 -2.06 -13.94 -21.63
CA ALA A 154 -1.96 -12.67 -22.36
C ALA A 154 -3.25 -11.85 -22.28
N GLY A 155 -4.27 -12.33 -21.57
CA GLY A 155 -5.58 -11.69 -21.44
C GLY A 155 -6.52 -11.97 -22.61
N ALA A 156 -6.12 -12.79 -23.58
CA ALA A 156 -6.97 -13.12 -24.73
C ALA A 156 -8.07 -14.11 -24.32
N CYS A 157 -9.31 -13.81 -24.70
CA CYS A 157 -10.42 -14.74 -24.47
C CYS A 157 -10.25 -15.99 -25.36
N LYS A 158 -10.13 -17.16 -24.74
CA LYS A 158 -9.98 -18.44 -25.44
C LYS A 158 -11.27 -19.24 -25.52
N PHE A 159 -12.22 -18.96 -24.65
CA PHE A 159 -13.44 -19.75 -24.58
C PHE A 159 -14.58 -18.97 -23.94
N ILE A 160 -15.72 -19.02 -24.62
CA ILE A 160 -16.99 -18.49 -24.14
C ILE A 160 -17.96 -19.67 -24.16
N PRO A 161 -18.40 -20.19 -23.01
CA PRO A 161 -19.22 -21.40 -22.97
C PRO A 161 -20.54 -21.29 -23.76
N GLN A 162 -21.07 -20.07 -23.88
CA GLN A 162 -22.33 -19.79 -24.55
C GLN A 162 -22.17 -19.52 -26.07
N ALA A 163 -20.95 -19.42 -26.57
CA ALA A 163 -20.71 -19.19 -28.00
C ALA A 163 -20.82 -20.51 -28.77
N PRO A 164 -21.68 -20.62 -29.80
CA PRO A 164 -21.82 -21.84 -30.57
C PRO A 164 -20.56 -22.11 -31.40
N ALA A 165 -20.17 -23.39 -31.51
CA ALA A 165 -18.94 -23.79 -32.20
C ALA A 165 -18.89 -23.39 -33.68
N LEU A 166 -20.04 -23.33 -34.36
CA LEU A 166 -20.18 -22.92 -35.75
C LEU A 166 -20.62 -21.45 -35.91
N GLY A 167 -20.67 -20.69 -34.82
CA GLY A 167 -21.02 -19.27 -34.87
C GLY A 167 -19.82 -18.37 -35.17
N PRO A 168 -20.05 -17.03 -35.22
CA PRO A 168 -18.96 -16.07 -35.30
C PRO A 168 -17.95 -16.27 -34.15
N PRO A 169 -16.64 -16.13 -34.39
CA PRO A 169 -15.61 -16.35 -33.38
C PRO A 169 -15.52 -15.17 -32.40
N VAL A 170 -16.56 -14.93 -31.61
CA VAL A 170 -16.67 -13.76 -30.71
C VAL A 170 -15.49 -13.66 -29.73
N HIS A 171 -14.95 -14.81 -29.31
CA HIS A 171 -13.79 -14.90 -28.41
C HIS A 171 -12.51 -14.28 -29.01
N THR A 172 -12.38 -14.16 -30.34
CA THR A 172 -11.21 -13.54 -30.99
C THR A 172 -11.33 -12.03 -31.12
N SER A 173 -12.44 -11.42 -30.67
CA SER A 173 -12.58 -9.96 -30.67
C SER A 173 -11.62 -9.33 -29.66
N SER A 174 -10.97 -8.23 -30.02
CA SER A 174 -10.17 -7.44 -29.07
C SER A 174 -11.00 -6.93 -27.88
N ARG A 175 -12.31 -6.73 -28.07
CA ARG A 175 -13.25 -6.35 -26.99
C ARG A 175 -13.54 -7.49 -26.02
N ALA A 176 -13.17 -8.72 -26.37
CA ALA A 176 -13.28 -9.87 -25.49
C ALA A 176 -12.00 -10.06 -24.65
N CYS A 177 -10.91 -9.33 -24.91
CA CYS A 177 -9.69 -9.43 -24.12
C CYS A 177 -9.82 -8.66 -22.80
N VAL A 178 -9.15 -9.16 -21.76
CA VAL A 178 -8.93 -8.42 -20.51
C VAL A 178 -7.55 -7.75 -20.57
N ALA A 179 -7.40 -6.59 -19.95
CA ALA A 179 -6.11 -5.93 -19.86
C ALA A 179 -5.14 -6.79 -19.03
N SER A 180 -3.93 -7.00 -19.55
CA SER A 180 -2.86 -7.74 -18.91
C SER A 180 -1.71 -6.81 -18.60
N TYR A 181 -1.29 -6.76 -17.34
CA TYR A 181 -0.18 -5.93 -16.88
C TYR A 181 1.14 -6.70 -16.95
N PRO A 182 2.25 -6.05 -17.33
CA PRO A 182 3.58 -6.62 -17.12
C PRO A 182 3.77 -6.97 -15.64
N CYS A 183 4.24 -8.17 -15.36
CA CYS A 183 4.50 -8.64 -14.02
C CYS A 183 5.71 -9.57 -13.99
N VAL A 184 6.39 -9.64 -12.85
CA VAL A 184 7.54 -10.51 -12.64
C VAL A 184 7.62 -10.95 -11.18
N VAL A 185 8.08 -12.18 -10.95
CA VAL A 185 8.49 -12.59 -9.60
C VAL A 185 9.98 -12.28 -9.44
N GLN A 186 10.31 -11.42 -8.47
CA GLN A 186 11.68 -11.08 -8.10
C GLN A 186 11.78 -11.01 -6.56
N ASN A 187 12.84 -11.59 -5.98
CA ASN A 187 13.04 -11.64 -4.52
C ASN A 187 11.82 -12.21 -3.76
N ASN A 188 11.20 -13.27 -4.32
CA ASN A 188 9.93 -13.91 -3.88
C ASN A 188 8.73 -12.97 -3.73
N ILE A 189 8.74 -11.83 -4.43
CA ILE A 189 7.64 -10.88 -4.49
C ILE A 189 7.10 -10.88 -5.92
N LEU A 190 5.77 -10.94 -6.08
CA LEU A 190 5.11 -10.64 -7.35
C LEU A 190 5.05 -9.13 -7.51
N TRP A 191 5.75 -8.60 -8.50
CA TRP A 191 5.73 -7.20 -8.91
C TRP A 191 4.83 -7.02 -10.12
N PHE A 192 4.16 -5.87 -10.22
CA PHE A 192 3.41 -5.50 -11.41
C PHE A 192 3.71 -4.05 -11.82
N TYR A 193 3.53 -3.79 -13.11
CA TYR A 193 3.70 -2.48 -13.73
C TYR A 193 2.32 -1.96 -14.15
N PRO A 194 1.87 -0.78 -13.68
CA PRO A 194 0.48 -0.34 -13.81
C PRO A 194 0.19 0.31 -15.18
N ARG A 195 0.76 -0.24 -16.27
CA ARG A 195 0.46 0.10 -17.66
C ARG A 195 0.29 -1.18 -18.47
N ALA A 196 -0.92 -1.43 -18.96
CA ALA A 196 -1.28 -2.64 -19.70
C ALA A 196 -1.14 -2.48 -21.22
N ASP A 197 -0.86 -1.27 -21.71
CA ASP A 197 -0.73 -1.02 -23.14
C ASP A 197 0.42 -1.84 -23.74
N PRO A 198 0.28 -2.37 -24.97
CA PRO A 198 1.29 -3.24 -25.58
C PRO A 198 2.70 -2.64 -25.65
N GLU A 199 2.81 -1.31 -25.69
CA GLU A 199 4.09 -0.59 -25.68
C GLU A 199 4.90 -0.72 -24.38
N HIS A 200 4.28 -1.21 -23.31
CA HIS A 200 4.93 -1.48 -22.02
C HIS A 200 5.20 -2.97 -21.79
N SER A 201 4.89 -3.85 -22.75
CA SER A 201 5.07 -5.30 -22.60
C SER A 201 6.53 -5.72 -22.39
N ASP A 202 7.49 -4.95 -22.91
CA ASP A 202 8.93 -5.15 -22.79
C ASP A 202 9.56 -4.39 -21.61
N VAL A 203 8.76 -3.77 -20.73
CA VAL A 203 9.27 -2.90 -19.65
C VAL A 203 10.33 -3.59 -18.79
N LEU A 204 10.21 -4.89 -18.54
CA LEU A 204 11.19 -5.66 -17.77
C LEU A 204 12.62 -5.65 -18.38
N GLN A 205 12.74 -5.43 -19.69
CA GLN A 205 14.03 -5.30 -20.38
C GLN A 205 14.64 -3.91 -20.19
N ARG A 206 13.79 -2.89 -20.02
CA ARG A 206 14.17 -1.47 -19.91
C ARG A 206 14.35 -1.01 -18.47
N LYS A 207 13.48 -1.49 -17.58
CA LYS A 207 13.39 -1.12 -16.16
C LYS A 207 12.94 -2.35 -15.36
N ARG A 208 13.77 -2.80 -14.42
CA ARG A 208 13.44 -3.91 -13.51
C ARG A 208 12.92 -3.39 -12.17
N PRO A 209 12.16 -4.19 -11.40
CA PRO A 209 11.88 -3.85 -10.01
C PRO A 209 13.18 -3.71 -9.20
N PRO A 210 13.16 -2.98 -8.07
CA PRO A 210 14.29 -2.89 -7.15
C PRO A 210 14.81 -4.28 -6.75
N LEU A 211 16.13 -4.48 -6.85
CA LEU A 211 16.81 -5.74 -6.51
C LEU A 211 17.47 -5.61 -5.14
N ILE A 212 17.19 -6.57 -4.26
CA ILE A 212 17.86 -6.72 -2.96
C ILE A 212 18.57 -8.08 -2.98
N PRO A 213 19.87 -8.14 -3.33
CA PRO A 213 20.60 -9.40 -3.52
C PRO A 213 20.58 -10.33 -2.31
N GLU A 214 20.57 -9.76 -1.10
CA GLU A 214 20.55 -10.51 0.16
C GLU A 214 19.28 -11.36 0.30
N ILE A 215 18.16 -10.97 -0.32
CA ILE A 215 16.93 -11.78 -0.26
C ILE A 215 17.08 -13.11 -1.01
N ASP A 216 17.94 -13.16 -2.04
CA ASP A 216 18.20 -14.37 -2.82
C ASP A 216 19.37 -15.21 -2.24
N ASP A 217 20.06 -14.70 -1.21
CA ASP A 217 21.12 -15.43 -0.51
C ASP A 217 20.51 -16.51 0.42
N PRO A 218 20.82 -17.80 0.22
CA PRO A 218 20.29 -18.88 1.06
C PRO A 218 20.73 -18.78 2.54
N ASP A 219 21.81 -18.06 2.84
CA ASP A 219 22.29 -17.83 4.21
C ASP A 219 21.53 -16.68 4.91
N PHE A 220 20.72 -15.92 4.16
CA PHE A 220 19.92 -14.82 4.68
C PHE A 220 18.50 -15.28 5.05
N VAL A 221 18.05 -14.93 6.26
CA VAL A 221 16.70 -15.24 6.72
C VAL A 221 15.76 -14.09 6.40
N THR A 222 14.87 -14.32 5.44
CA THR A 222 13.86 -13.35 5.02
C THR A 222 12.48 -13.69 5.59
N VAL A 223 11.77 -12.68 6.09
CA VAL A 223 10.36 -12.78 6.50
C VAL A 223 9.54 -11.80 5.68
N TYR A 224 8.47 -12.28 5.06
CA TYR A 224 7.55 -11.46 4.28
C TYR A 224 6.27 -11.17 5.05
N GLY A 225 5.62 -10.05 4.73
CA GLY A 225 4.30 -9.74 5.25
C GLY A 225 3.68 -8.54 4.57
N ILE A 226 2.35 -8.52 4.53
CA ILE A 226 1.54 -7.39 4.06
C ILE A 226 0.62 -6.92 5.19
N ARG A 227 0.44 -5.60 5.28
CA ARG A 227 -0.49 -4.95 6.18
C ARG A 227 -1.20 -3.81 5.45
N ASP A 228 -2.53 -3.87 5.44
CA ASP A 228 -3.34 -2.72 5.05
C ASP A 228 -3.48 -1.77 6.24
N LEU A 229 -3.08 -0.52 6.04
CA LEU A 229 -3.14 0.53 7.06
C LEU A 229 -4.18 1.57 6.62
N PRO A 230 -5.04 2.08 7.52
CA PRO A 230 -6.12 2.99 7.17
C PRO A 230 -5.64 4.46 7.03
N TYR A 231 -4.51 4.67 6.35
CA TYR A 231 -3.93 5.99 6.08
C TYR A 231 -3.05 5.95 4.82
N GLY A 232 -2.69 7.13 4.29
CA GLY A 232 -1.89 7.27 3.08
C GLY A 232 -0.45 6.75 3.24
N TYR A 233 0.14 6.34 2.12
CA TYR A 233 1.52 5.82 2.09
C TYR A 233 2.54 6.89 2.51
N ASP A 234 2.26 8.15 2.22
CA ASP A 234 3.04 9.33 2.57
C ASP A 234 3.27 9.44 4.08
N ILE A 235 2.21 9.24 4.87
CA ILE A 235 2.28 9.23 6.33
C ILE A 235 3.15 8.08 6.84
N LEU A 236 3.06 6.89 6.21
CA LEU A 236 3.90 5.75 6.58
C LEU A 236 5.37 6.01 6.26
N VAL A 237 5.65 6.56 5.07
CA VAL A 237 7.01 6.89 4.63
C VAL A 237 7.61 7.96 5.53
N GLU A 238 6.88 9.03 5.85
CA GLU A 238 7.33 10.07 6.78
C GLU A 238 7.67 9.46 8.16
N ASN A 239 6.79 8.62 8.70
CA ASN A 239 7.04 7.95 9.98
C ASN A 239 8.27 7.04 9.92
N LEU A 240 8.45 6.27 8.85
CA LEU A 240 9.59 5.37 8.68
C LEU A 240 10.92 6.15 8.56
N MET A 241 10.89 7.30 7.89
CA MET A 241 12.07 8.14 7.67
C MET A 241 12.43 9.04 8.86
N ASP A 242 11.50 9.27 9.81
CA ASP A 242 11.78 10.06 11.01
C ASP A 242 12.45 9.21 12.10
N PRO A 243 13.77 9.35 12.35
CA PRO A 243 14.42 8.57 13.41
C PRO A 243 14.02 9.03 14.83
N ALA A 244 13.42 10.22 14.99
CA ALA A 244 13.06 10.77 16.30
C ALA A 244 11.93 9.99 16.95
N HIS A 245 11.04 9.36 16.16
CA HIS A 245 9.98 8.53 16.70
C HIS A 245 10.52 7.25 17.35
N VAL A 246 11.66 6.73 16.89
CA VAL A 246 12.21 5.42 17.31
C VAL A 246 12.42 5.34 18.83
N PRO A 247 13.22 6.20 19.48
CA PRO A 247 13.44 6.12 20.93
C PRO A 247 12.20 6.46 21.77
N TYR A 248 11.26 7.22 21.21
CA TYR A 248 10.07 7.68 21.92
C TYR A 248 8.91 6.68 21.81
N ALA A 249 8.42 6.43 20.59
CA ALA A 249 7.23 5.62 20.33
C ALA A 249 7.47 4.12 20.59
N HIS A 250 8.70 3.63 20.44
CA HIS A 250 9.04 2.22 20.67
C HIS A 250 9.61 1.94 22.06
N LYS A 251 9.54 2.89 22.99
CA LYS A 251 10.02 2.74 24.37
C LYS A 251 9.35 1.54 25.05
N GLY A 252 10.18 0.60 25.52
CA GLY A 252 9.72 -0.63 26.19
C GLY A 252 9.21 -1.71 25.23
N ILE A 253 9.06 -1.42 23.94
CA ILE A 253 8.64 -2.34 22.89
C ILE A 253 9.88 -2.91 22.18
N MET A 254 10.75 -2.03 21.68
CA MET A 254 12.02 -2.43 21.06
C MET A 254 13.12 -2.58 22.11
N ARG A 255 13.44 -3.83 22.46
CA ARG A 255 14.53 -4.14 23.40
C ARG A 255 15.89 -3.89 22.73
N GLY A 256 16.77 -3.13 23.39
CA GLY A 256 18.14 -2.92 22.93
C GLY A 256 18.45 -1.54 22.37
N ILE A 257 17.47 -0.65 22.23
CA ILE A 257 17.69 0.79 22.01
C ILE A 257 18.25 1.37 23.33
N ARG A 258 19.56 1.22 23.55
CA ARG A 258 20.24 1.74 24.73
C ARG A 258 20.43 3.25 24.56
N LYS A 259 19.96 4.05 25.52
CA LYS A 259 20.48 5.42 25.74
C LYS A 259 21.96 5.28 26.12
N LYS A 260 22.88 5.46 25.19
CA LYS A 260 24.32 5.26 25.47
C LYS A 260 25.20 6.49 25.33
N GLU A 261 24.67 7.60 24.83
CA GLU A 261 25.34 8.89 24.93
C GLU A 261 24.44 9.86 25.66
N ASP A 262 24.66 10.01 26.97
CA ASP A 262 24.32 11.26 27.65
C ASP A 262 25.30 12.30 27.07
N PRO A 263 24.86 13.24 26.22
CA PRO A 263 25.76 14.21 25.59
C PRO A 263 26.33 15.21 26.60
N GLY A 264 26.01 15.07 27.89
CA GLY A 264 26.21 16.11 28.87
C GLY A 264 25.22 17.22 28.56
N ARG A 265 24.14 17.30 29.35
CA ARG A 265 23.22 18.46 29.40
C ARG A 265 22.19 18.53 28.27
N VAL A 266 21.47 17.45 28.03
CA VAL A 266 20.12 17.53 27.44
C VAL A 266 19.17 16.75 28.31
N ASP A 267 18.23 17.46 28.93
CA ASP A 267 17.14 16.88 29.69
C ASP A 267 16.34 15.99 28.73
N TYR A 268 16.53 14.68 28.82
CA TYR A 268 15.56 13.78 28.22
C TYR A 268 14.21 14.06 28.86
N ASP A 269 13.14 14.08 28.07
CA ASP A 269 11.82 14.09 28.68
C ASP A 269 11.60 12.77 29.44
N LYS A 270 10.61 12.76 30.35
CA LYS A 270 10.26 11.55 31.13
C LYS A 270 9.92 10.36 30.23
N GLU A 271 9.49 10.65 29.00
CA GLU A 271 9.09 9.65 28.02
C GLU A 271 10.23 9.16 27.13
N GLY A 272 11.44 9.68 27.29
CA GLY A 272 12.63 9.19 26.61
C GLY A 272 13.03 9.97 25.37
N GLY A 273 12.29 11.02 25.01
CA GLY A 273 12.64 11.94 23.93
C GLY A 273 13.95 12.67 24.23
N GLY A 274 14.80 12.80 23.21
CA GLY A 274 16.09 13.47 23.30
C GLY A 274 16.70 13.66 21.91
N PRO A 275 17.84 14.37 21.80
CA PRO A 275 18.48 14.60 20.52
C PRO A 275 18.89 13.32 19.83
N VAL A 276 18.58 13.21 18.54
CA VAL A 276 19.01 12.10 17.69
C VAL A 276 20.20 12.55 16.85
N LYS A 277 21.31 11.81 16.92
CA LYS A 277 22.42 11.96 15.97
C LYS A 277 22.21 10.96 14.83
N MET A 278 21.99 11.46 13.62
CA MET A 278 22.02 10.65 12.42
C MET A 278 23.40 10.72 11.76
N LYS A 279 23.91 9.57 11.32
CA LYS A 279 25.04 9.50 10.40
C LYS A 279 24.52 8.96 9.07
N ILE A 280 24.67 9.74 8.02
CA ILE A 280 24.38 9.31 6.64
C ILE A 280 25.72 9.13 5.96
N GLU A 281 26.03 7.91 5.51
CA GLU A 281 27.29 7.63 4.81
C GLU A 281 27.16 7.86 3.31
N GLN A 282 26.00 7.54 2.74
CA GLN A 282 25.69 7.71 1.32
C GLN A 282 24.25 8.20 1.18
N ALA A 283 24.03 9.21 0.35
CA ALA A 283 22.71 9.70 -0.01
C ALA A 283 22.74 10.21 -1.46
N ASN A 284 21.87 9.67 -2.29
CA ASN A 284 21.70 10.06 -3.69
C ASN A 284 20.22 9.87 -4.10
N ILE A 285 19.92 10.00 -5.39
CA ILE A 285 18.55 9.83 -5.91
C ILE A 285 18.02 8.38 -5.79
N GLU A 286 18.90 7.40 -5.70
CA GLU A 286 18.56 5.98 -5.55
C GLU A 286 18.28 5.60 -4.09
N GLY A 287 18.56 6.49 -3.14
CA GLY A 287 18.26 6.32 -1.73
C GLY A 287 19.39 6.74 -0.81
N PHE A 288 19.45 6.14 0.38
CA PHE A 288 20.49 6.45 1.37
C PHE A 288 20.83 5.26 2.27
N VAL A 289 22.05 5.30 2.80
CA VAL A 289 22.57 4.33 3.77
C VAL A 289 22.98 5.05 5.06
N SER A 290 22.43 4.59 6.17
CA SER A 290 22.73 5.07 7.50
C SER A 290 23.24 3.92 8.38
N PRO A 291 24.53 3.88 8.74
CA PRO A 291 25.04 2.86 9.66
C PRO A 291 24.44 3.03 11.05
N GLN A 292 24.11 1.92 11.68
CA GLN A 292 23.63 1.85 13.07
C GLN A 292 24.63 1.10 13.95
N GLU A 293 24.47 1.16 15.28
CA GLU A 293 25.32 0.38 16.20
C GLU A 293 25.29 -1.14 15.91
N ARG A 294 24.21 -1.64 15.29
CA ARG A 294 24.02 -3.04 14.92
C ARG A 294 23.51 -3.17 13.47
N GLY A 295 24.38 -2.88 12.51
CA GLY A 295 24.08 -3.02 11.09
C GLY A 295 23.89 -1.67 10.41
N TYR A 296 22.97 -1.59 9.46
CA TYR A 296 22.68 -0.38 8.71
C TYR A 296 21.20 -0.31 8.37
N PHE A 297 20.71 0.91 8.16
CA PHE A 297 19.44 1.17 7.50
C PHE A 297 19.74 1.58 6.06
N GLN A 298 19.17 0.88 5.10
CA GLN A 298 19.25 1.21 3.69
C GLN A 298 17.85 1.46 3.16
N PHE A 299 17.62 2.70 2.73
CA PHE A 299 16.44 3.04 1.96
C PHE A 299 16.80 2.95 0.48
N VAL A 300 16.02 2.20 -0.28
CA VAL A 300 16.11 2.10 -1.73
C VAL A 300 14.88 2.78 -2.29
N ALA A 301 15.09 3.82 -3.11
CA ALA A 301 14.00 4.54 -3.77
C ALA A 301 13.31 3.65 -4.83
N PRO A 302 12.01 3.86 -5.09
CA PRO A 302 11.28 3.16 -6.16
C PRO A 302 11.86 3.38 -7.56
#